data_AF-A0A1H3EA45-F1
#
_entry.id   AF-A0A1H3EA45-F1
#
_cell.length_a   1.000
_cell.length_b   1.000
_cell.length_c   1.000
_cell.angle_alpha   90.00
_cell.angle_beta   90.00
_cell.angle_gamma   90.00
#
_symmetry.space_group_name_H-M   'P 1'
#
loop_
_entity.id
_entity.type
_entity.pdbx_description
1 polymer ?
#
loop_
_entity_poly.entity_id
_entity_poly.type
_entity_poly.pdbx_seq_one_letter_code
_entity_poly.pdbx_strand_id
1 'polypeptide(L)'
;MQGPAPTISSPVRSAYSNGFDALCIAAASAVIYSHHFHITGTIPPSWLHADMVGGVAVMTFFTISGFLVTLSWLRDPRAAAFMTKRLLRVWPGMLVAVVVGVLLFGPAFTSLPLKEFWLHPQTLDHWRNLLLIKDYAFMPDVFASNPLPGLMNGPL
;
A
#
# COMPACT_ATOMS: atom_id res chain seq x y z
N MET A 1 44.83 26.75 22.69
CA MET A 1 43.36 26.75 22.84
C MET A 1 42.77 26.22 21.55
N GLN A 2 42.38 24.93 21.51
CA GLN A 2 41.78 24.30 20.34
C GLN A 2 40.29 24.68 20.31
N GLY A 3 39.86 25.40 19.27
CA GLY A 3 38.45 25.67 19.05
C GLY A 3 37.69 24.39 18.67
N PRO A 4 36.42 24.22 19.07
CA PRO A 4 35.65 23.02 18.73
C PRO A 4 35.41 22.95 17.22
N ALA A 5 35.56 21.76 16.65
CA ALA A 5 35.28 21.48 15.25
C ALA A 5 33.77 21.63 14.96
N PRO A 6 33.36 22.22 13.82
CA PRO A 6 31.96 22.30 13.45
C PRO A 6 31.47 20.91 13.02
N THR A 7 30.70 20.26 13.88
CA THR A 7 29.96 19.02 13.57
C THR A 7 28.49 19.36 13.36
N ILE A 8 28.09 19.67 12.13
CA ILE A 8 26.71 19.46 11.65
C ILE A 8 26.77 19.06 10.17
N SER A 9 26.99 17.76 9.91
CA SER A 9 26.61 17.16 8.63
C SER A 9 25.16 16.68 8.74
N SER A 10 24.19 17.60 8.70
CA SER A 10 22.84 17.18 8.31
C SER A 10 22.94 16.73 6.85
N PRO A 11 22.58 15.49 6.49
CA PRO A 11 22.53 15.13 5.09
C PRO A 11 21.40 15.96 4.48
N VAL A 12 21.78 17.00 3.74
CA VAL A 12 20.87 17.72 2.84
C VAL A 12 20.41 16.67 1.83
N ARG A 13 19.29 16.01 2.13
CA ARG A 13 18.59 15.15 1.19
C ARG A 13 18.29 16.06 -0.01
N SER A 14 18.89 15.77 -1.16
CA SER A 14 18.91 16.70 -2.29
C SER A 14 17.48 17.15 -2.63
N ALA A 15 17.28 18.44 -2.93
CA ALA A 15 15.96 18.99 -3.23
C ALA A 15 15.22 18.21 -4.35
N TYR A 16 15.96 17.57 -5.25
CA TYR A 16 15.45 16.65 -6.27
C TYR A 16 14.79 15.39 -5.70
N SER A 17 15.31 14.81 -4.60
CA SER A 17 14.69 13.65 -3.92
C SER A 17 13.31 14.03 -3.37
N ASN A 18 13.20 15.22 -2.77
CA ASN A 18 11.95 15.68 -2.15
C ASN A 18 10.87 15.96 -3.21
N GLY A 19 11.25 16.41 -4.41
CA GLY A 19 10.31 16.66 -5.51
C GLY A 19 9.64 15.39 -6.03
N PHE A 20 10.41 14.31 -6.24
CA PHE A 20 9.84 13.03 -6.65
C PHE A 20 8.96 12.40 -5.58
N ASP A 21 9.35 12.52 -4.31
CA ASP A 21 8.52 12.05 -3.19
C ASP A 21 7.18 12.81 -3.13
N ALA A 22 7.19 14.13 -3.35
CA ALA A 22 5.98 14.94 -3.41
C ALA A 22 5.07 14.55 -4.60
N LEU A 23 5.65 14.28 -5.77
CA LEU A 23 4.89 13.79 -6.93
C LEU A 23 4.27 12.41 -6.68
N CYS A 24 4.99 11.51 -6.01
CA CYS A 24 4.45 10.22 -5.61
C CYS A 24 3.29 10.37 -4.61
N ILE A 25 3.39 11.28 -3.63
CA ILE A 25 2.30 11.55 -2.67
C ILE A 25 1.09 12.13 -3.39
N ALA A 26 1.29 13.09 -4.31
CA ALA A 26 0.22 13.66 -5.10
C ALA A 26 -0.48 12.60 -5.97
N ALA A 27 0.30 11.75 -6.64
CA ALA A 27 -0.22 10.64 -7.42
C ALA A 27 -1.00 9.65 -6.55
N ALA A 28 -0.43 9.17 -5.45
CA ALA A 28 -1.11 8.26 -4.53
C ALA A 28 -2.41 8.86 -3.95
N SER A 29 -2.42 10.17 -3.67
CA SER A 29 -3.63 10.86 -3.22
C SER A 29 -4.71 10.92 -4.29
N ALA A 30 -4.33 11.16 -5.56
CA ALA A 30 -5.25 11.13 -6.68
C ALA A 30 -5.82 9.72 -6.94
N VAL A 31 -5.01 8.68 -6.72
CA VAL A 31 -5.45 7.27 -6.77
C VAL A 31 -6.53 6.99 -5.71
N ILE A 32 -6.28 7.37 -4.46
CA ILE A 32 -7.26 7.24 -3.36
C ILE A 32 -8.54 8.02 -3.69
N TYR A 33 -8.41 9.26 -4.18
CA TYR A 33 -9.56 10.08 -4.55
C TYR A 33 -10.36 9.47 -5.71
N SER A 34 -9.72 8.82 -6.68
CA SER A 34 -10.45 8.12 -7.75
C SER A 34 -11.20 6.88 -7.22
N HIS A 35 -10.54 6.07 -6.39
CA HIS A 35 -11.14 4.81 -5.91
C HIS A 35 -12.21 5.00 -4.83
N HIS A 36 -12.26 6.14 -4.15
CA HIS A 36 -13.28 6.36 -3.13
C HIS A 36 -14.71 6.24 -3.69
N PHE A 37 -14.94 6.62 -4.94
CA PHE A 37 -16.25 6.51 -5.59
C PHE A 37 -16.73 5.05 -5.66
N HIS A 38 -15.84 4.13 -6.04
CA HIS A 38 -16.13 2.69 -6.06
C HIS A 38 -16.38 2.12 -4.66
N ILE A 39 -15.56 2.52 -3.69
CA ILE A 39 -15.65 2.01 -2.31
C ILE A 39 -16.96 2.49 -1.65
N THR A 40 -17.34 3.73 -1.88
CA THR A 40 -18.56 4.33 -1.31
C THR A 40 -19.81 4.05 -2.15
N GLY A 41 -19.67 3.50 -3.35
CA GLY A 41 -20.77 3.30 -4.29
C GLY A 41 -21.36 4.62 -4.81
N THR A 42 -20.60 5.71 -4.76
CA THR A 42 -21.03 7.03 -5.23
C THR A 42 -20.65 7.24 -6.69
N ILE A 43 -21.47 8.00 -7.41
CA ILE A 43 -21.24 8.28 -8.83
C ILE A 43 -20.33 9.52 -8.92
N PRO A 44 -19.19 9.45 -9.64
CA PRO A 44 -18.34 10.61 -9.84
C PRO A 44 -19.06 11.69 -10.65
N PRO A 45 -18.71 12.98 -10.46
CA PRO A 45 -19.24 14.06 -11.28
C PRO A 45 -19.01 13.79 -12.77
N SER A 46 -19.97 14.09 -13.63
CA SER A 46 -19.92 13.77 -15.07
C SER A 46 -18.74 14.38 -15.83
N TRP A 47 -18.19 15.49 -15.33
CA TRP A 47 -17.01 16.15 -15.88
C TRP A 47 -15.69 15.53 -15.40
N LEU A 48 -15.74 14.67 -14.36
CA LEU A 48 -14.60 14.00 -13.77
C LEU A 48 -14.61 12.53 -14.20
N HIS A 49 -13.76 12.20 -15.18
CA HIS A 49 -13.48 10.81 -15.54
C HIS A 49 -12.59 10.15 -14.48
N ALA A 50 -13.18 9.83 -13.32
CA ALA A 50 -12.45 9.34 -12.15
C ALA A 50 -11.51 8.18 -12.51
N ASP A 51 -12.00 7.15 -13.18
CA ASP A 51 -11.20 5.96 -13.57
C ASP A 51 -9.98 6.31 -14.41
N MET A 52 -10.12 7.27 -15.33
CA MET A 52 -9.01 7.76 -16.14
C MET A 52 -8.00 8.51 -15.28
N VAL A 53 -8.46 9.37 -14.37
CA VAL A 53 -7.61 10.11 -13.43
C VAL A 53 -6.85 9.14 -12.53
N GLY A 54 -7.53 8.15 -11.96
CA GLY A 54 -6.93 7.08 -11.17
C GLY A 54 -5.89 6.31 -11.98
N GLY A 55 -6.22 5.90 -13.20
CA GLY A 55 -5.31 5.19 -14.09
C GLY A 55 -4.03 5.98 -14.39
N VAL A 56 -4.16 7.26 -14.76
CA VAL A 56 -3.00 8.14 -15.01
C VAL A 56 -2.18 8.38 -13.74
N ALA A 57 -2.83 8.51 -12.58
CA ALA A 57 -2.16 8.68 -11.31
C ALA A 57 -1.36 7.43 -10.91
N VAL A 58 -1.94 6.23 -11.02
CA VAL A 58 -1.25 4.95 -10.79
C VAL A 58 -0.06 4.80 -11.74
N MET A 59 -0.24 5.08 -13.04
CA MET A 59 0.86 5.03 -14.02
C MET A 59 2.00 5.97 -13.62
N THR A 60 1.67 7.21 -13.26
CA THR A 60 2.67 8.21 -12.84
C THR A 60 3.44 7.75 -11.60
N PHE A 61 2.73 7.25 -10.58
CA PHE A 61 3.33 6.73 -9.35
C PHE A 61 4.30 5.59 -9.64
N PHE A 62 3.91 4.63 -10.49
CA PHE A 62 4.76 3.51 -10.85
C PHE A 62 5.93 3.91 -11.74
N THR A 63 5.76 4.85 -12.67
CA THR A 63 6.86 5.35 -13.52
C THR A 63 7.93 6.03 -12.67
N ILE A 64 7.55 6.93 -11.76
CA ILE A 64 8.50 7.61 -10.86
C ILE A 64 9.17 6.60 -9.92
N SER A 65 8.39 5.73 -9.30
CA SER A 65 8.92 4.68 -8.42
C SER A 65 9.93 3.81 -9.16
N GLY A 66 9.58 3.33 -10.37
CA GLY A 66 10.45 2.53 -11.22
C GLY A 66 11.75 3.25 -11.58
N PHE A 67 11.68 4.54 -11.94
CA PHE A 67 12.88 5.35 -12.20
C PHE A 67 13.81 5.41 -10.97
N LEU A 68 13.27 5.67 -9.78
CA LEU A 68 14.06 5.70 -8.53
C LEU A 68 14.62 4.32 -8.17
N VAL A 69 13.87 3.25 -8.46
CA VAL A 69 14.32 1.87 -8.29
C VAL A 69 15.53 1.57 -9.17
N THR A 70 15.46 1.93 -10.45
CA THR A 70 16.57 1.77 -11.40
C THR A 70 17.79 2.59 -10.97
N LEU A 71 17.59 3.84 -10.55
CA LEU A 71 18.67 4.69 -10.05
C LEU A 71 19.33 4.09 -8.79
N SER A 72 18.54 3.49 -7.89
CA SER A 72 19.06 2.79 -6.72
C SER A 72 19.90 1.56 -7.09
N TRP A 73 19.54 0.86 -8.16
CA TRP A 73 20.32 -0.29 -8.65
C TRP A 73 21.65 0.14 -9.25
N LEU A 74 21.63 1.17 -10.11
CA LEU A 74 22.84 1.70 -10.76
C LEU A 74 23.88 2.22 -9.77
N ARG A 75 23.46 2.67 -8.59
CA ARG A 75 24.35 3.14 -7.52
C ARG A 75 25.03 2.00 -6.74
N ASP A 76 24.39 0.86 -6.60
CA ASP A 76 24.87 -0.28 -5.80
C ASP A 76 24.25 -1.60 -6.30
N PRO A 77 24.84 -2.24 -7.33
CA PRO A 77 24.27 -3.38 -8.05
C PRO A 77 24.48 -4.72 -7.31
N ARG A 78 24.27 -4.73 -5.99
CA ARG A 78 24.32 -5.96 -5.18
C ARG A 78 22.92 -6.53 -5.02
N ALA A 79 22.62 -7.58 -5.77
CA ALA A 79 21.30 -8.24 -5.82
C ALA A 79 20.71 -8.54 -4.43
N ALA A 80 21.47 -9.21 -3.57
CA ALA A 80 21.00 -9.59 -2.24
C ALA A 80 20.65 -8.36 -1.38
N ALA A 81 21.56 -7.40 -1.27
CA ALA A 81 21.34 -6.18 -0.49
C ALA A 81 20.17 -5.34 -1.03
N PHE A 82 20.00 -5.30 -2.35
CA PHE A 82 18.88 -4.62 -3.00
C PHE A 82 17.54 -5.30 -2.71
N MET A 83 17.46 -6.62 -2.80
CA MET A 83 16.24 -7.37 -2.48
C MET A 83 15.88 -7.28 -1.01
N THR A 84 16.85 -7.44 -0.09
CA THR A 84 16.59 -7.37 1.36
C THR A 84 16.01 -6.01 1.76
N LYS A 85 16.55 -4.89 1.24
CA LYS A 85 16.03 -3.54 1.51
C LYS A 85 14.57 -3.38 1.08
N ARG A 86 14.17 -4.02 -0.03
CA ARG A 86 12.80 -3.95 -0.56
C ARG A 86 11.84 -4.85 0.17
N LEU A 87 12.28 -6.08 0.49
CA LEU A 87 11.49 -7.00 1.27
C LEU A 87 11.20 -6.42 2.65
N LEU A 88 12.21 -5.87 3.33
CA LEU A 88 12.03 -5.20 4.63
C LEU A 88 11.18 -3.93 4.55
N ARG A 89 10.96 -3.37 3.36
CA ARG A 89 10.07 -2.23 3.16
C ARG A 89 8.60 -2.65 3.02
N VAL A 90 8.32 -3.74 2.31
CA VAL A 90 6.95 -4.17 2.00
C VAL A 90 6.42 -5.16 3.05
N TRP A 91 7.25 -6.11 3.47
CA TRP A 91 6.82 -7.24 4.29
C TRP A 91 6.29 -6.84 5.67
N PRO A 92 6.91 -5.90 6.43
CA PRO A 92 6.37 -5.49 7.73
C PRO A 92 4.99 -4.84 7.62
N GLY A 93 4.77 -4.02 6.58
CA GLY A 93 3.47 -3.41 6.31
C GLY A 93 2.43 -4.47 6.00
N MET A 94 2.78 -5.47 5.19
CA MET A 94 1.88 -6.59 4.88
C MET A 94 1.54 -7.43 6.11
N LEU A 95 2.53 -7.72 6.95
CA LEU A 95 2.32 -8.46 8.19
C LEU A 95 1.29 -7.76 9.08
N VAL A 96 1.46 -6.45 9.30
CA VAL A 96 0.53 -5.66 10.11
C VAL A 96 -0.85 -5.66 9.46
N ALA A 97 -0.97 -5.44 8.15
CA ALA A 97 -2.25 -5.43 7.46
C ALA A 97 -3.02 -6.76 7.60
N VAL A 98 -2.33 -7.90 7.40
CA VAL A 98 -2.93 -9.24 7.55
C VAL A 98 -3.34 -9.51 9.00
N VAL A 99 -2.44 -9.24 9.96
CA VAL A 99 -2.72 -9.48 11.39
C VAL A 99 -3.88 -8.62 11.86
N VAL A 100 -3.89 -7.33 11.55
CA VAL A 100 -4.97 -6.41 11.92
C VAL A 100 -6.27 -6.80 11.19
N GLY A 101 -6.20 -7.19 9.92
CA GLY A 101 -7.34 -7.69 9.17
C GLY A 101 -7.98 -8.91 9.84
N VAL A 102 -7.19 -9.94 10.14
CA VAL A 102 -7.73 -11.21 10.68
C VAL A 102 -8.12 -11.12 12.16
N LEU A 103 -7.36 -10.38 12.97
CA LEU A 103 -7.53 -10.38 14.43
C LEU A 103 -8.34 -9.20 14.97
N LEU A 104 -8.35 -8.07 14.27
CA LEU A 104 -9.09 -6.87 14.72
C LEU A 104 -10.32 -6.63 13.85
N PHE A 105 -10.14 -6.44 12.54
CA PHE A 105 -11.25 -6.05 11.67
C PHE A 105 -12.22 -7.19 11.37
N GLY A 106 -11.72 -8.40 11.10
CA GLY A 106 -12.55 -9.58 10.87
C GLY A 106 -13.55 -9.81 12.00
N PRO A 107 -13.10 -10.02 13.24
CA PRO A 107 -13.98 -10.20 14.40
C PRO A 107 -14.90 -9.02 14.69
N ALA A 108 -14.49 -7.79 14.38
CA ALA A 108 -15.30 -6.60 14.62
C ALA A 108 -16.43 -6.41 13.59
N PHE A 109 -16.27 -6.93 12.37
CA PHE A 109 -17.16 -6.65 11.24
C PHE A 109 -17.76 -7.88 10.56
N THR A 110 -17.43 -9.10 11.02
CA THR A 110 -18.06 -10.34 10.52
C THR A 110 -19.39 -10.60 11.23
N SER A 111 -20.37 -11.13 10.49
CA SER A 111 -21.62 -11.61 11.09
C SER A 111 -21.57 -13.10 11.48
N LEU A 112 -20.47 -13.80 11.18
CA LEU A 112 -20.27 -15.21 11.52
C LEU A 112 -19.82 -15.40 12.98
N PRO A 113 -20.14 -16.55 13.60
CA PRO A 113 -19.50 -16.95 14.84
C PRO A 113 -17.97 -16.97 14.70
N LEU A 114 -17.22 -16.40 15.65
CA LEU A 114 -15.77 -16.23 15.55
C LEU A 114 -14.99 -17.52 15.23
N LYS A 115 -15.46 -18.64 15.78
CA LYS A 115 -14.87 -19.96 15.53
C LYS A 115 -15.01 -20.36 14.05
N GLU A 116 -16.18 -20.12 13.46
CA GLU A 116 -16.44 -20.41 12.04
C GLU A 116 -15.66 -19.45 11.14
N PHE A 117 -15.62 -18.16 11.50
CA PHE A 117 -14.84 -17.15 10.79
C PHE A 117 -13.35 -17.52 10.67
N TRP A 118 -12.69 -17.90 11.78
CA TRP A 118 -11.26 -18.23 11.75
C TRP A 118 -10.93 -19.54 11.05
N LEU A 119 -11.84 -20.51 11.07
CA LEU A 119 -11.67 -21.79 10.39
C LEU A 119 -12.07 -21.73 8.91
N HIS A 120 -12.69 -20.63 8.48
CA HIS A 120 -13.17 -20.49 7.11
C HIS A 120 -12.00 -20.46 6.11
N PRO A 121 -12.11 -21.17 4.95
CA PRO A 121 -11.04 -21.22 3.95
C PRO A 121 -10.55 -19.85 3.48
N GLN A 122 -11.45 -18.88 3.31
CA GLN A 122 -11.08 -17.52 2.89
C GLN A 122 -10.24 -16.77 3.93
N THR A 123 -10.52 -16.94 5.23
CA THR A 123 -9.73 -16.34 6.31
C THR A 123 -8.34 -16.97 6.38
N LEU A 124 -8.26 -18.29 6.17
CA LEU A 124 -6.99 -19.01 6.10
C LEU A 124 -6.17 -18.60 4.87
N ASP A 125 -6.84 -18.44 3.73
CA ASP A 125 -6.23 -17.94 2.49
C ASP A 125 -5.71 -16.51 2.66
N HIS A 126 -6.38 -15.68 3.47
CA HIS A 126 -5.91 -14.32 3.75
C HIS A 126 -4.52 -14.29 4.43
N TRP A 127 -4.13 -15.31 5.19
CA TRP A 127 -2.76 -15.41 5.72
C TRP A 127 -1.71 -15.62 4.62
N ARG A 128 -2.09 -16.22 3.48
CA ARG A 128 -1.19 -16.49 2.36
C ARG A 128 -0.74 -15.21 1.65
N ASN A 129 -1.43 -14.10 1.90
CA ASN A 129 -0.96 -12.77 1.51
C ASN A 129 0.45 -12.44 2.02
N LEU A 130 0.89 -13.01 3.15
CA LEU A 130 2.25 -12.85 3.67
C LEU A 130 3.34 -13.40 2.72
N LEU A 131 2.96 -14.28 1.80
CA LEU A 131 3.86 -14.83 0.79
C LEU A 131 4.09 -13.86 -0.38
N LEU A 132 3.29 -12.79 -0.50
CA LEU A 132 3.37 -11.79 -1.57
C LEU A 132 3.29 -12.39 -2.99
N ILE A 133 2.66 -13.57 -3.14
CA ILE A 133 2.52 -14.27 -4.44
C ILE A 133 1.24 -13.85 -5.16
N LYS A 134 0.14 -13.79 -4.42
CA LYS A 134 -1.21 -13.54 -4.92
C LYS A 134 -1.98 -12.73 -3.89
N ASP A 135 -2.87 -11.88 -4.39
CA ASP A 135 -3.82 -11.14 -3.58
C ASP A 135 -4.99 -12.04 -3.14
N TYR A 136 -5.19 -12.14 -1.84
CA TYR A 136 -6.32 -12.76 -1.17
C TYR A 136 -7.10 -11.70 -0.39
N ALA A 137 -7.79 -10.83 -1.11
CA ALA A 137 -8.47 -9.65 -0.57
C ALA A 137 -9.75 -9.95 0.24
N PHE A 138 -10.37 -11.11 0.04
CA PHE A 138 -11.70 -11.41 0.56
C PHE A 138 -11.68 -12.19 1.88
N MET A 139 -12.65 -11.89 2.75
CA MET A 139 -12.94 -12.59 3.99
C MET A 139 -14.44 -12.89 4.10
N PRO A 140 -14.83 -13.92 4.85
CA PRO A 140 -16.22 -14.35 4.90
C PRO A 140 -17.06 -13.38 5.73
N ASP A 141 -18.15 -12.91 5.11
CA ASP A 141 -19.23 -12.15 5.75
C ASP A 141 -18.79 -10.89 6.52
N VAL A 142 -17.64 -10.32 6.13
CA VAL A 142 -17.20 -9.00 6.62
C VAL A 142 -17.79 -7.90 5.74
N PHE A 143 -18.15 -6.77 6.36
CA PHE A 143 -18.67 -5.60 5.65
C PHE A 143 -19.87 -5.92 4.73
N ALA A 144 -20.77 -6.81 5.15
CA ALA A 144 -21.89 -7.29 4.33
C ALA A 144 -22.82 -6.18 3.82
N SER A 145 -22.87 -5.03 4.51
CA SER A 145 -23.66 -3.85 4.12
C SER A 145 -22.92 -2.87 3.20
N ASN A 146 -21.66 -3.13 2.85
CA ASN A 146 -20.85 -2.27 1.99
C ASN A 146 -21.11 -2.59 0.50
N PRO A 147 -20.90 -1.64 -0.44
CA PRO A 147 -21.06 -1.91 -1.88
C PRO A 147 -20.19 -3.05 -2.40
N LEU A 148 -19.05 -3.31 -1.74
CA LEU A 148 -18.14 -4.42 -2.01
C LEU A 148 -18.10 -5.36 -0.80
N PRO A 149 -19.05 -6.30 -0.67
CA PRO A 149 -19.15 -7.17 0.49
C PRO A 149 -17.98 -8.17 0.52
N GLY A 150 -17.50 -8.48 1.72
CA GLY A 150 -16.40 -9.42 1.95
C GLY A 150 -15.01 -8.88 1.58
N LEU A 151 -14.90 -7.68 0.99
CA LEU A 151 -13.62 -7.10 0.60
C LEU A 151 -12.91 -6.49 1.81
N MET A 152 -11.88 -7.16 2.31
CA MET A 152 -11.06 -6.67 3.45
C MET A 152 -9.90 -5.79 2.96
N ASN A 153 -9.21 -6.19 1.90
CA ASN A 153 -8.05 -5.49 1.36
C ASN A 153 -8.25 -5.23 -0.15
N GLY A 154 -9.01 -4.19 -0.49
CA GLY A 154 -9.28 -3.84 -1.88
C GLY A 154 -8.10 -3.18 -2.58
N PRO A 155 -7.95 -3.35 -3.90
CA PRO A 155 -6.99 -2.58 -4.67
C PRO A 155 -7.38 -1.09 -4.64
N LEU A 156 -6.39 -0.24 -4.36
CA LEU A 156 -6.44 1.21 -4.47
C LEU A 156 -5.57 1.66 -5.65
#